data_AF-A0A6C0E4H4-F1
#
_entry.id   AF-A0A6C0E4H4-F1
#
_cell.length_a   1.000
_cell.length_b   1.000
_cell.length_c   1.000
_cell.angle_alpha   90.00
_cell.angle_beta   90.00
_cell.angle_gamma   90.00
#
_symmetry.space_group_name_H-M   'P 1'
#
loop_
_entity.id
_entity.type
_entity.pdbx_description
1 polymer ?
#
loop_
_entity_poly.entity_id
_entity_poly.type
_entity_poly.pdbx_seq_one_letter_code
_entity_poly.pdbx_strand_id
1 'polypeptide(L)'
;MSYKISKKDYIKILEYYNISIPNNNKNIKEEAETILANKLCSCIKKVGPSIESEPKSIGICTKTIFNNRNMKRGKFTCKKRNKPRIKFTKTKKNISFTRK
;
A
#
# COMPACT_ATOMS: atom_id res chain seq x y z
N MET A 1 -14.64 1.32 12.90
CA MET A 1 -15.07 2.21 11.79
C MET A 1 -14.09 2.10 10.62
N SER A 2 -14.57 2.08 9.38
CA SER A 2 -13.73 2.13 8.17
C SER A 2 -14.15 3.35 7.35
N TYR A 3 -13.22 4.24 7.02
CA TYR A 3 -13.51 5.43 6.21
C TYR A 3 -13.31 5.14 4.72
N LYS A 4 -14.18 5.70 3.88
CA LYS A 4 -14.09 5.59 2.42
C LYS A 4 -12.87 6.37 1.91
N ILE A 5 -12.14 5.76 0.97
CA ILE A 5 -10.99 6.39 0.32
C ILE A 5 -11.49 7.37 -0.75
N SER A 6 -10.88 8.56 -0.78
CA SER A 6 -11.13 9.60 -1.76
C SER A 6 -10.03 9.65 -2.83
N LYS A 7 -10.26 10.37 -3.93
CA LYS A 7 -9.22 10.63 -4.95
C LYS A 7 -7.98 11.30 -4.36
N LYS A 8 -8.18 12.25 -3.45
CA LYS A 8 -7.09 12.99 -2.77
C LYS A 8 -6.16 12.06 -2.00
N ASP A 9 -6.70 11.00 -1.41
CA ASP A 9 -5.93 10.00 -0.68
C ASP A 9 -4.98 9.22 -1.62
N TYR A 10 -5.45 8.85 -2.82
CA TYR A 10 -4.62 8.20 -3.84
C TYR A 10 -3.54 9.14 -4.38
N ILE A 11 -3.89 10.40 -4.67
CA ILE A 11 -2.92 11.42 -5.10
C ILE A 11 -1.81 11.58 -4.06
N LYS A 12 -2.16 11.69 -2.78
CA LYS A 12 -1.20 11.81 -1.68
C LYS A 12 -0.23 10.64 -1.60
N ILE A 13 -0.68 9.42 -1.95
CA ILE A 13 0.19 8.24 -2.05
C ILE A 13 1.19 8.42 -3.20
N LEU A 14 0.71 8.80 -4.38
CA LEU A 14 1.57 9.01 -5.57
C LEU A 14 2.61 10.10 -5.32
N GLU A 15 2.19 11.23 -4.75
CA GLU A 15 3.07 12.34 -4.36
C GLU A 15 4.14 11.90 -3.35
N TYR A 16 3.76 11.12 -2.33
CA TYR A 16 4.71 10.63 -1.34
C TYR A 16 5.81 9.77 -1.97
N TYR A 17 5.47 8.97 -2.98
CA TYR A 17 6.42 8.15 -3.72
C TYR A 17 7.03 8.85 -4.95
N ASN A 18 6.77 10.14 -5.16
CA ASN A 18 7.23 10.94 -6.30
C ASN A 18 6.88 10.31 -7.66
N ILE A 19 5.66 9.78 -7.81
CA ILE A 19 5.18 9.17 -9.06
C ILE A 19 4.26 10.15 -9.79
N SER A 20 4.37 10.17 -11.12
CA SER A 20 3.54 11.03 -11.96
C SER A 20 2.06 10.71 -11.76
N ILE A 21 1.24 11.76 -11.59
CA ILE A 21 -0.20 11.62 -11.35
C ILE A 21 -0.89 11.48 -12.71
N PRO A 22 -1.50 10.32 -13.03
CA PRO A 22 -2.22 10.16 -14.29
C PRO A 22 -3.48 11.05 -14.32
N ASN A 23 -3.92 11.47 -15.51
CA ASN A 23 -5.13 12.31 -15.63
C ASN A 23 -6.43 11.55 -15.30
N ASN A 24 -6.47 10.22 -15.53
CA ASN A 24 -7.67 9.42 -15.33
C ASN A 24 -7.80 8.92 -13.88
N ASN A 25 -8.98 9.12 -13.28
CA ASN A 25 -9.32 8.64 -11.94
C ASN A 25 -9.10 7.13 -11.74
N LYS A 26 -9.42 6.32 -12.76
CA LYS A 26 -9.19 4.87 -12.71
C LYS A 26 -7.70 4.57 -12.59
N ASN A 27 -6.88 5.23 -13.40
CA ASN A 27 -5.44 5.02 -13.44
C ASN A 27 -4.77 5.49 -12.14
N ILE A 28 -5.17 6.63 -11.58
CA ILE A 28 -4.67 7.12 -10.28
C ILE A 28 -4.85 6.05 -9.19
N LYS A 29 -6.05 5.45 -9.14
CA LYS A 29 -6.36 4.39 -8.18
C LYS A 29 -5.50 3.15 -8.43
N GLU A 30 -5.47 2.67 -9.67
CA GLU A 30 -4.72 1.45 -10.00
C GLU A 30 -3.24 1.60 -9.71
N GLU A 31 -2.66 2.74 -10.07
CA GLU A 31 -1.24 3.02 -9.86
C GLU A 31 -0.92 3.04 -8.36
N ALA A 32 -1.72 3.76 -7.56
CA ALA A 32 -1.56 3.83 -6.12
C ALA A 32 -1.70 2.44 -5.44
N GLU A 33 -2.70 1.64 -5.83
CA GLU A 33 -2.88 0.27 -5.34
C GLU A 33 -1.70 -0.63 -5.73
N THR A 34 -1.16 -0.46 -6.94
CA THR A 34 -0.01 -1.25 -7.42
C THR A 34 1.29 -0.87 -6.72
N ILE A 35 1.55 0.42 -6.49
CA ILE A 35 2.73 0.87 -5.75
C ILE A 35 2.72 0.33 -4.33
N LEU A 36 1.59 0.45 -3.63
CA LEU A 36 1.47 -0.07 -2.27
C LEU A 36 1.68 -1.59 -2.22
N ALA A 37 1.12 -2.32 -3.19
CA ALA A 37 1.32 -3.76 -3.29
C ALA A 37 2.79 -4.11 -3.56
N ASN A 38 3.43 -3.42 -4.51
CA ASN A 38 4.84 -3.60 -4.83
C ASN A 38 5.74 -3.34 -3.61
N LYS A 39 5.53 -2.24 -2.90
CA LYS A 39 6.29 -1.92 -1.67
C LYS A 39 6.09 -2.97 -0.59
N LEU A 40 4.86 -3.46 -0.42
CA LEU A 40 4.57 -4.53 0.54
C LEU A 40 5.31 -5.81 0.18
N CYS A 41 5.24 -6.23 -1.09
CA CYS A 41 5.92 -7.42 -1.57
C CYS A 41 7.45 -7.30 -1.51
N SER A 42 8.01 -6.15 -1.86
CA SER A 42 9.44 -5.89 -1.72
C SER A 42 9.89 -5.91 -0.26
N CYS A 43 9.09 -5.35 0.65
CA CYS A 43 9.39 -5.40 2.08
C CYS A 43 9.36 -6.84 2.60
N ILE A 44 8.32 -7.62 2.27
CA ILE A 44 8.22 -9.02 2.70
C ILE A 44 9.42 -9.82 2.22
N LYS A 45 9.79 -9.69 0.92
CA LYS A 45 10.96 -10.37 0.34
C LYS A 45 12.29 -9.97 1.00
N LYS A 46 12.41 -8.73 1.47
CA LYS A 46 13.62 -8.24 2.14
C LYS A 46 13.72 -8.69 3.59
N VAL A 47 12.60 -8.66 4.32
CA VAL A 47 12.57 -8.97 5.76
C VAL A 47 12.55 -10.48 6.01
N GLY A 48 11.87 -11.24 5.15
CA GLY A 48 11.71 -12.68 5.29
C GLY A 48 11.91 -13.40 3.97
N PRO A 49 13.16 -13.80 3.64
CA PRO A 49 13.43 -14.59 2.44
C PRO A 49 12.93 -16.03 2.55
N SER A 50 12.69 -16.53 3.78
CA SER A 50 12.22 -17.88 4.06
C SER A 50 10.72 -17.94 4.34
N ILE A 51 10.09 -19.06 3.95
CA ILE A 51 8.64 -19.31 4.07
C ILE A 51 8.17 -19.24 5.53
N GLU A 52 8.97 -19.72 6.48
CA GLU A 52 8.67 -19.68 7.91
C GLU A 52 8.59 -18.26 8.48
N SER A 53 9.34 -17.33 7.89
CA SER A 53 9.36 -15.92 8.29
C SER A 53 8.30 -15.06 7.57
N GLU A 54 7.54 -15.64 6.65
CA GLU A 54 6.55 -14.93 5.84
C GLU A 54 5.45 -14.26 6.70
N PRO A 55 4.81 -14.93 7.68
CA PRO A 55 3.77 -14.31 8.50
C PRO A 55 4.31 -13.13 9.33
N LYS A 56 5.50 -13.30 9.91
CA LYS A 56 6.19 -12.27 10.69
C LYS A 56 6.53 -11.05 9.82
N SER A 57 7.07 -11.31 8.64
CA SER A 57 7.44 -10.28 7.66
C SER A 57 6.22 -9.51 7.15
N ILE A 58 5.11 -10.21 6.88
CA ILE A 58 3.83 -9.58 6.53
C ILE A 58 3.39 -8.63 7.66
N GLY A 59 3.45 -9.06 8.92
CA GLY A 59 3.09 -8.20 10.06
C GLY A 59 3.92 -6.92 10.12
N ILE A 60 5.24 -7.04 10.02
CA ILE A 60 6.19 -5.90 10.07
C ILE A 60 5.95 -4.94 8.89
N CYS A 61 5.86 -5.48 7.68
CA CYS A 61 5.66 -4.68 6.47
C CYS A 61 4.26 -4.03 6.42
N THR A 62 3.25 -4.71 6.97
CA THR A 62 1.90 -4.15 7.12
C THR A 62 1.93 -2.97 8.08
N LYS A 63 2.64 -3.09 9.21
CA LYS A 63 2.74 -2.02 10.21
C LYS A 63 3.36 -0.77 9.61
N THR A 64 4.47 -0.92 8.89
CA THR A 64 5.24 0.21 8.32
C THR A 64 4.55 0.87 7.12
N ILE A 65 3.94 0.09 6.23
CA ILE A 65 3.33 0.62 4.99
C ILE A 65 1.90 1.12 5.23
N PHE A 66 1.12 0.43 6.08
CA PHE A 66 -0.30 0.73 6.27
C PHE A 66 -0.60 1.29 7.66
N ASN A 67 -0.33 0.55 8.73
CA ASN A 67 -0.88 0.90 10.06
C ASN A 67 -0.32 2.23 10.57
N ASN A 68 0.99 2.47 10.42
CA ASN A 68 1.64 3.73 10.81
C ASN A 68 1.13 4.94 9.99
N ARG A 69 0.43 4.67 8.88
CA ARG A 69 -0.14 5.68 7.98
C ARG A 69 -1.65 5.83 8.13
N ASN A 70 -2.24 5.23 9.18
CA ASN A 70 -3.69 5.17 9.40
C ASN A 70 -4.46 4.46 8.28
N MET A 71 -3.87 3.41 7.70
CA MET A 71 -4.50 2.57 6.70
C MET A 71 -4.54 1.12 7.19
N LYS A 72 -5.53 0.36 6.73
CA LYS A 72 -5.60 -1.10 6.90
C LYS A 72 -5.57 -1.75 5.53
N ARG A 73 -4.72 -2.77 5.39
CA ARG A 73 -4.63 -3.54 4.14
C ARG A 73 -5.80 -4.52 4.00
N GLY A 74 -6.21 -4.76 2.77
CA GLY A 74 -7.06 -5.87 2.37
C GLY A 74 -6.24 -7.11 2.00
N LYS A 75 -6.86 -7.98 1.19
CA LYS A 75 -6.20 -9.12 0.56
C LYS A 75 -5.22 -8.61 -0.51
N PHE A 76 -4.06 -9.23 -0.61
CA PHE A 76 -3.03 -8.91 -1.61
C PHE A 76 -2.37 -10.19 -2.10
N THR A 77 -1.78 -10.12 -3.30
CA THR A 77 -0.99 -11.20 -3.88
C THR A 77 0.27 -10.62 -4.51
N CYS A 78 1.41 -11.24 -4.24
CA CYS A 78 2.72 -10.81 -4.79
C CYS A 78 3.10 -11.54 -6.09
N LYS A 79 2.21 -12.36 -6.66
CA LYS A 79 2.51 -13.25 -7.78
C LYS A 79 2.69 -12.47 -9.09
N LYS A 80 3.76 -12.80 -9.83
CA LYS A 80 4.26 -12.11 -11.05
C LYS A 80 3.30 -12.08 -12.25
N ARG A 81 2.28 -12.95 -12.34
CA ARG A 81 1.46 -13.07 -13.57
C ARG A 81 0.53 -11.87 -13.82
N ASN A 82 0.16 -11.12 -12.78
CA ASN A 82 -0.68 -9.92 -12.87
C ASN A 82 -0.03 -8.76 -12.11
N LYS A 83 -0.32 -7.51 -12.49
CA LYS A 83 0.08 -6.32 -11.70
C LYS A 83 -0.45 -6.49 -10.27
N PRO A 84 0.41 -6.59 -9.24
CA PRO A 84 -0.05 -6.79 -7.87
C PRO A 84 -0.87 -5.57 -7.48
N ARG A 85 -2.02 -5.81 -6.84
CA ARG A 85 -2.94 -4.76 -6.39
C ARG A 85 -3.36 -5.06 -4.96
N ILE A 86 -3.50 -4.01 -4.17
CA ILE A 86 -3.98 -4.11 -2.81
C ILE A 86 -5.06 -3.07 -2.57
N LYS A 87 -6.25 -3.55 -2.26
CA LYS A 87 -7.30 -2.68 -1.71
C LYS A 87 -6.93 -2.37 -0.26
N PHE A 88 -7.15 -1.13 0.15
CA PHE A 88 -6.95 -0.71 1.53
C PHE A 88 -8.16 0.08 2.00
N THR A 89 -8.23 0.33 3.29
CA THR A 89 -9.22 1.22 3.90
C THR A 89 -8.53 2.18 4.86
N LYS A 90 -9.19 3.30 5.14
CA LYS A 90 -8.68 4.27 6.10
C LYS A 90 -9.20 3.93 7.49
N THR A 91 -8.31 3.91 8.48
CA THR A 91 -8.67 3.74 9.89
C THR A 91 -8.97 5.06 10.57
N LYS A 92 -8.43 6.18 10.05
CA LYS A 92 -8.75 7.55 10.47
C LYS A 92 -9.17 8.41 9.28
N LYS A 93 -9.69 9.62 9.53
CA LYS A 93 -10.13 10.55 8.48
C LYS A 93 -9.02 10.89 7.47
N ASN A 94 -7.78 11.04 7.96
CA ASN A 94 -6.60 11.47 7.18
C ASN A 94 -5.50 10.40 7.18
N ILE A 95 -4.88 10.19 6.00
CA ILE A 95 -3.68 9.36 5.85
C ILE A 95 -2.44 10.17 6.27
N SER A 96 -1.60 9.59 7.12
CA SER A 96 -0.35 10.20 7.57
C SER A 96 0.83 9.69 6.76
N PHE A 97 1.48 10.61 6.05
CA PHE A 97 2.76 10.37 5.41
C PHE A 97 3.78 11.27 6.09
N THR A 98 4.59 10.71 6.98
CA THR A 98 5.78 11.39 7.50
C THR A 98 6.97 10.91 6.68
N ARG A 99 7.70 11.84 6.06
CA ARG A 99 9.09 11.59 5.65
C ARG A 99 9.92 11.84 6.91
N LYS A 100 10.63 10.82 7.37
CA LYS A 100 11.59 10.94 8.46
C LYS A 100 12.96 11.19 7.85
#